data_AF-A0A364GLA8-F1
#
_entry.id   AF-A0A364GLA8-F1
#
_cell.length_a   1.000
_cell.length_b   1.000
_cell.length_c   1.000
_cell.angle_alpha   90.00
_cell.angle_beta   90.00
_cell.angle_gamma   90.00
#
_symmetry.space_group_name_H-M   'P 1'
#
loop_
_entity.id
_entity.type
_entity.pdbx_description
1 polymer ?
#
loop_
_entity_poly.entity_id
_entity_poly.type
_entity_poly.pdbx_seq_one_letter_code
_entity_poly.pdbx_strand_id
1 'polypeptide(L)' 'MKTTKATRAEYRNEVKTRLRDAAYEALQTWKALHGIDSDSAALARLTELMLFGAVGTLPAQLVAVSAGVGQIGPQVRA' A
#
# COMPACT_ATOMS: atom_id res chain seq x y z
N MET A 1 -14.50 -27.64 -29.53
CA MET A 1 -14.23 -27.05 -28.20
C MET A 1 -13.84 -25.59 -28.42
N LYS A 2 -14.71 -24.61 -28.11
CA LYS A 2 -14.39 -23.19 -28.29
C LYS A 2 -13.47 -22.77 -27.14
N THR A 3 -12.21 -22.42 -27.44
CA THR A 3 -11.28 -21.85 -26.47
C THR A 3 -11.82 -20.52 -25.99
N THR A 4 -12.31 -20.48 -24.76
CA THR A 4 -12.66 -19.23 -24.08
C THR A 4 -11.39 -18.41 -23.95
N LYS A 5 -11.29 -17.32 -24.71
CA LYS A 5 -10.14 -16.41 -24.68
C LYS A 5 -10.03 -15.89 -23.24
N ALA A 6 -8.95 -16.23 -22.52
CA ALA A 6 -8.78 -15.80 -21.14
C ALA A 6 -8.88 -14.26 -21.09
N THR A 7 -9.91 -13.75 -20.42
CA THR A 7 -10.08 -12.32 -20.19
C THR A 7 -8.83 -11.83 -19.50
N ARG A 8 -8.03 -10.99 -20.19
CA ARG A 8 -6.78 -10.48 -19.64
C ARG A 8 -7.13 -9.70 -18.37
N ALA A 9 -6.59 -10.11 -17.23
CA ALA A 9 -6.79 -9.40 -15.98
C ALA A 9 -6.35 -7.94 -16.15
N GLU A 10 -7.25 -7.01 -15.84
CA GLU A 10 -7.11 -5.57 -16.08
C GLU A 10 -5.81 -5.00 -15.49
N TYR A 11 -5.39 -5.52 -14.33
CA TYR A 11 -4.24 -5.05 -13.56
C TYR A 11 -3.01 -5.96 -13.65
N ARG A 12 -2.93 -6.81 -14.69
CA ARG A 12 -1.75 -7.67 -14.87
C ARG A 12 -0.50 -6.83 -15.11
N ASN A 13 0.53 -7.04 -14.29
CA ASN A 13 1.83 -6.37 -14.33
C ASN A 13 1.80 -4.87 -14.02
N GLU A 14 0.73 -4.36 -13.39
CA GLU A 14 0.62 -2.93 -13.08
C GLU A 14 1.83 -2.42 -12.27
N VAL A 15 2.29 -3.18 -11.29
CA VAL A 15 3.46 -2.78 -10.48
C VAL A 15 4.72 -2.61 -11.34
N LYS A 16 4.99 -3.55 -12.25
CA LYS A 16 6.13 -3.47 -13.17
C LYS A 16 6.05 -2.27 -14.10
N THR A 17 4.86 -1.93 -14.59
CA THR A 17 4.70 -0.84 -15.57
C THR A 17 4.65 0.55 -14.94
N ARG A 18 4.40 0.65 -13.63
CA ARG A 18 4.30 1.92 -12.90
C ARG A 18 5.60 2.30 -12.17
N LEU A 19 6.44 1.33 -11.85
CA LEU A 19 7.72 1.58 -11.20
C LEU A 19 8.82 1.86 -12.24
N ARG A 20 9.77 2.70 -11.85
CA ARG A 20 11.05 2.82 -12.57
C ARG A 20 11.79 1.48 -12.47
N ASP A 21 12.52 1.10 -13.52
CA ASP A 21 13.23 -0.18 -13.57
C ASP A 21 14.07 -0.45 -12.32
N ALA A 22 14.91 0.51 -11.91
CA ALA A 22 15.74 0.38 -10.71
C ALA A 22 14.94 0.11 -9.42
N ALA A 23 13.75 0.70 -9.29
CA ALA A 23 12.87 0.47 -8.14
C ALA A 23 12.19 -0.91 -8.22
N TYR A 24 11.85 -1.37 -9.43
CA TYR A 24 11.30 -2.70 -9.64
C TYR A 24 12.33 -3.80 -9.33
N GLU A 25 13.58 -3.63 -9.74
CA GLU A 25 14.67 -4.56 -9.41
C GLU A 25 14.94 -4.64 -7.89
N ALA A 26 14.92 -3.48 -7.22
CA ALA A 26 15.00 -3.43 -5.76
C ALA A 26 13.82 -4.17 -5.10
N LEU A 27 12.59 -4.02 -5.63
CA LEU A 27 11.41 -4.75 -5.15
C LEU A 27 11.55 -6.27 -5.34
N GLN A 28 12.08 -6.73 -6.47
CA GLN A 28 12.32 -8.17 -6.69
C GLN A 28 13.39 -8.73 -5.73
N THR A 29 14.45 -7.97 -5.49
CA THR A 29 15.48 -8.34 -4.50
C THR A 29 14.90 -8.43 -3.10
N TRP A 30 14.08 -7.45 -2.70
CA TRP A 30 13.39 -7.44 -1.42
C TRP A 30 12.44 -8.65 -1.25
N LYS A 31 11.69 -8.99 -2.30
CA LYS A 31 10.84 -10.18 -2.33
C LYS A 31 11.64 -11.46 -2.10
N ALA A 32 12.75 -11.63 -2.82
CA ALA A 32 13.61 -12.80 -2.69
C ALA A 32 14.20 -12.92 -1.27
N LEU A 33 14.67 -11.80 -0.70
CA LEU A 33 15.23 -11.75 0.65
C LEU A 33 14.22 -12.16 1.73
N HIS A 34 12.95 -11.80 1.55
CA HIS A 34 11.89 -12.02 2.54
C HIS A 34 10.94 -13.18 2.21
N GLY A 35 11.20 -13.93 1.13
CA GLY A 35 10.33 -15.03 0.70
C GLY A 35 8.91 -14.58 0.36
N ILE A 36 8.75 -13.44 -0.33
CA ILE A 36 7.44 -12.89 -0.70
C ILE A 36 7.13 -13.19 -2.17
N ASP A 37 6.04 -13.90 -2.43
CA ASP A 37 5.72 -14.39 -3.77
C ASP A 37 4.99 -13.37 -4.67
N SER A 38 4.37 -12.33 -4.09
CA SER A 38 3.60 -11.33 -4.84
C SER A 38 4.15 -9.91 -4.67
N ASP A 39 4.15 -9.15 -5.77
CA ASP A 39 4.48 -7.72 -5.75
C ASP A 39 3.53 -6.92 -4.85
N SER A 40 2.24 -7.26 -4.82
CA SER A 40 1.26 -6.58 -3.97
C SER A 40 1.52 -6.81 -2.48
N ALA A 41 1.89 -8.04 -2.10
CA ALA A 41 2.24 -8.37 -0.72
C ALA A 41 3.52 -7.66 -0.29
N ALA A 42 4.50 -7.57 -1.18
CA ALA A 42 5.74 -6.83 -0.92
C ALA A 42 5.49 -5.33 -0.75
N LEU A 43 4.66 -4.73 -1.61
CA LEU A 43 4.30 -3.32 -1.52
C LEU A 43 3.49 -3.01 -0.26
N ALA A 44 2.54 -3.86 0.13
CA ALA A 44 1.80 -3.69 1.38
C ALA A 44 2.75 -3.63 2.59
N ARG A 45 3.68 -4.57 2.68
CA ARG A 45 4.68 -4.62 3.76
C ARG A 45 5.62 -3.41 3.74
N LEU A 46 6.11 -3.00 2.58
CA LEU A 46 6.93 -1.78 2.45
C LEU A 46 6.15 -0.53 2.85
N THR A 47 4.86 -0.47 2.51
CA THR A 47 3.97 0.64 2.87
C THR A 47 3.77 0.69 4.38
N GLU A 48 3.52 -0.43 5.04
CA GLU A 48 3.45 -0.50 6.51
C GLU A 48 4.76 -0.07 7.17
N LEU A 49 5.90 -0.56 6.68
CA LEU A 49 7.22 -0.16 7.20
C LEU A 49 7.47 1.34 7.05
N MET A 50 7.10 1.92 5.92
CA MET A 50 7.28 3.35 5.68
C MET A 50 6.27 4.19 6.46
N LEU A 51 5.01 3.77 6.54
CA LEU A 51 4.00 4.49 7.31
C LEU A 51 4.34 4.40 8.80
N PHE A 52 4.51 3.22 9.38
CA PHE A 52 4.79 3.12 10.81
C PHE A 52 6.21 3.55 11.20
N GLY A 53 7.19 3.34 10.31
CA GLY A 53 8.57 3.79 10.53
C GLY A 53 8.75 5.30 10.36
N ALA A 54 8.20 5.89 9.29
CA ALA A 54 8.33 7.33 9.05
C ALA A 54 7.28 8.14 9.83
N VAL A 55 6.00 7.75 9.81
CA VAL A 55 4.92 8.46 10.55
C VAL A 55 5.08 8.29 12.06
N GLY A 56 5.63 7.17 12.54
CA GLY A 56 5.99 7.00 13.95
C GLY A 56 7.04 8.01 14.44
N THR A 57 7.80 8.63 13.52
CA THR A 57 8.76 9.70 13.81
C THR A 57 8.27 11.10 13.44
N LEU A 58 7.08 11.22 12.83
CA LEU A 58 6.47 12.52 12.56
C LEU A 58 5.89 13.12 13.84
N PRO A 59 6.02 14.44 14.06
CA PRO A 59 5.34 15.12 15.15
C PRO A 59 3.85 14.78 15.11
N ALA A 60 3.28 14.37 16.26
CA ALA A 60 1.88 13.91 16.39
C ALA A 60 0.82 14.85 15.77
N GLN A 61 1.18 16.13 15.63
CA GLN A 61 0.39 17.19 14.99
C GLN A 61 0.06 16.91 13.50
N LEU A 62 0.87 16.09 12.80
CA LEU A 62 0.65 15.72 11.40
C LEU A 62 -0.10 14.38 11.24
N VAL A 63 -0.14 13.55 12.29
CA VAL A 63 -0.75 12.21 12.28
C VAL A 63 -2.26 12.28 12.56
N ALA A 64 -2.71 13.33 13.26
CA ALA A 64 -4.11 13.51 13.65
C ALA A 64 -5.08 13.91 12.51
N VAL A 65 -4.60 14.05 11.26
CA VAL A 65 -5.44 14.40 10.09
C VAL A 65 -5.92 13.16 9.33
N SER A 66 -6.28 12.09 10.05
CA SER A 66 -7.15 11.05 9.50
C SER A 66 -8.47 11.09 10.26
N ALA A 67 -9.48 11.66 9.60
CA ALA A 67 -10.84 11.82 10.10
C ALA A 67 -11.39 10.50 10.64
N GLY A 68 -11.68 10.45 11.95
CA GLY A 68 -12.22 9.23 12.56
C GLY A 68 -12.22 9.16 14.08
N VAL A 69 -12.32 10.27 14.82
CA VAL A 69 -12.85 10.23 16.19
C VAL A 69 -14.01 11.21 16.21
N GLY A 70 -15.23 10.66 16.23
CA GLY A 70 -16.47 11.41 16.25
C GLY A 70 -16.47 12.45 17.36
N GLN A 71 -17.05 13.60 17.07
CA GLN A 71 -17.28 14.66 18.05
C GLN A 71 -17.99 14.07 19.27
N ILE A 72 -17.28 13.94 20.39
CA ILE A 72 -17.90 13.85 21.72
C ILE A 72 -17.77 15.25 22.32
N GLY A 73 -18.60 16.17 21.84
CA GLY A 73 -18.87 17.45 22.47
C GLY A 73 -20.24 17.41 23.16
N PRO A 74 -20.50 18.20 24.22
CA PRO A 74 -21.79 18.20 24.88
C PRO A 74 -22.89 18.58 23.89
N GLN A 75 -24.00 17.82 23.90
CA GLN A 75 -25.16 18.11 23.09
C GLN A 75 -25.84 19.38 23.64
N VAL A 76 -25.64 20.53 22.96
CA VAL A 76 -26.34 21.76 23.30
C VAL A 76 -27.72 21.71 22.64
N ARG A 77 -28.78 21.64 23.47
CA ARG A 77 -30.16 21.80 23.02
C ARG A 77 -30.42 23.28 22.73
N ALA A 78 -31.00 23.57 21.58
CA ALA A 78 -31.78 24.77 21.30
C ALA A 78 -33.21 24.33 21.01
#